data_AF-A0AAV5IGK6-F1
#
_entry.id   AF-A0AAV5IGK6-F1
#
_cell.length_a   1.000
_cell.length_b   1.000
_cell.length_c   1.000
_cell.angle_alpha   90.00
_cell.angle_beta   90.00
_cell.angle_gamma   90.00
#
_symmetry.space_group_name_H-M   'P 1'
#
loop_
_entity.id
_entity.type
_entity.pdbx_description
1 polymer ?
#
loop_
_entity_poly.entity_id
_entity_poly.type
_entity_poly.pdbx_seq_one_letter_code
_entity_poly.pdbx_strand_id
1 'polypeptide(L)'
;MAECAKILSQFNRGTSAMQHYVATRPVFIDVEVMNADTRLVLGDQGLQASPNNVAHGLSSMYKEITDTVRKEAATITAVFPSSNDVMSILVQRVLEQRVTALLDKILGKPSLVNPPPLEEGGLLLVRSINCYLRMLAVAYEKTQELARDLRVVGCGDLDVEGLTESLFSAHRDEYPEYEQASLKQLYQAKMEELRAENQQFSESTGTIGRSKGASVASSQQQISVTVVTEFVRWNEEAISRCILFSSQPATLAANVKPVFNCLLDQVSQYITDGLERAQDSLTEAAALRERFVLGTSVSRRVAAAAASAVEAAATAGESSFRTFMVSIQHCGSSVATVQQYFANSISRLLPPVDGAHAASCEEMATAMRSAESAAYRGLQQCIETVMAEVDCLLSAEQKATDY
;
A
#
# COMPACT_ATOMS: atom_id res chain seq x y z
N MET A 1 18.39 -36.50 41.18
CA MET A 1 17.63 -36.41 39.91
C MET A 1 18.38 -37.05 38.75
N ALA A 2 19.66 -36.71 38.50
CA ALA A 2 20.44 -37.31 37.40
C ALA A 2 20.52 -38.85 37.44
N GLU A 3 20.81 -39.43 38.62
CA GLU A 3 20.82 -40.90 38.79
C GLU A 3 19.45 -41.54 38.51
N CYS A 4 18.36 -40.89 38.93
CA CYS A 4 17.00 -41.36 38.63
C CYS A 4 16.69 -41.29 37.13
N ALA A 5 17.09 -40.22 36.44
CA ALA A 5 16.93 -40.07 35.00
C ALA A 5 17.74 -41.12 34.22
N LYS A 6 18.92 -41.49 34.71
CA LYS A 6 19.76 -42.56 34.15
C LYS A 6 19.17 -43.95 34.33
N ILE A 7 18.47 -44.20 35.44
CA ILE A 7 17.73 -45.45 35.64
C ILE A 7 16.49 -45.48 34.75
N LEU A 8 15.74 -44.38 34.69
CA LEU A 8 14.54 -44.27 33.86
C LEU A 8 14.85 -44.33 32.36
N SER A 9 16.04 -43.91 31.91
CA SER A 9 16.42 -44.05 30.50
C SER A 9 16.56 -45.51 30.05
N GLN A 10 16.73 -46.46 30.98
CA GLN A 10 16.72 -47.90 30.68
C GLN A 10 15.31 -48.43 30.38
N PHE A 11 14.26 -47.68 30.76
CA PHE A 11 12.86 -48.04 30.55
C PHE A 11 12.23 -47.09 29.52
N ASN A 12 11.99 -47.60 28.30
CA ASN A 12 11.43 -46.83 27.19
C ASN A 12 12.21 -45.54 26.88
N ARG A 13 13.55 -45.61 26.92
CA ARG A 13 14.47 -44.48 26.71
C ARG A 13 14.24 -43.28 27.63
N GLY A 14 13.40 -43.39 28.67
CA GLY A 14 13.05 -42.30 29.57
C GLY A 14 12.03 -41.30 28.99
N THR A 15 11.41 -41.57 27.84
CA THR A 15 10.55 -40.62 27.12
C THR A 15 9.42 -40.03 27.97
N SER A 16 8.74 -40.86 28.78
CA SER A 16 7.67 -40.39 29.67
C SER A 16 8.17 -39.41 30.75
N ALA A 17 9.38 -39.63 31.27
CA ALA A 17 9.98 -38.74 32.26
C ALA A 17 10.39 -37.40 31.61
N MET A 18 10.88 -37.42 30.37
CA MET A 18 11.17 -36.21 29.60
C MET A 18 9.92 -35.37 29.34
N GLN A 19 8.86 -36.02 28.83
CA GLN A 19 7.58 -35.35 28.58
C GLN A 19 6.97 -34.78 29.85
N HIS A 20 7.01 -35.54 30.96
CA HIS A 20 6.51 -35.06 32.25
C HIS A 20 7.33 -33.88 32.78
N TYR A 21 8.67 -33.93 32.66
CA TYR A 21 9.54 -32.82 33.03
C TYR A 21 9.16 -31.53 32.29
N VAL A 22 9.05 -31.59 30.97
CA VAL A 22 8.68 -30.43 30.14
C VAL A 22 7.26 -29.97 30.48
N ALA A 23 6.32 -30.90 30.66
CA ALA A 23 4.94 -30.59 30.98
C ALA A 23 4.81 -29.84 32.31
N THR A 24 5.62 -30.14 33.32
CA THR A 24 5.57 -29.47 34.63
C THR A 24 6.15 -28.06 34.66
N ARG A 25 6.71 -27.55 33.56
CA ARG A 25 7.34 -26.23 33.54
C ARG A 25 6.29 -25.11 33.57
N PRO A 26 6.40 -24.11 34.48
CA PRO A 26 5.44 -23.02 34.61
C PRO A 26 5.24 -22.22 33.31
N VAL A 27 6.29 -22.16 32.48
CA VAL A 27 6.33 -21.53 31.15
C VAL A 27 5.19 -21.99 30.22
N PHE A 28 4.62 -23.17 30.43
CA PHE A 28 3.57 -23.74 29.56
C PHE A 28 2.21 -23.91 30.23
N ILE A 29 2.13 -23.85 31.56
CA ILE A 29 0.90 -24.14 32.30
C ILE A 29 0.22 -22.86 32.78
N ASP A 30 1.00 -21.83 33.08
CA ASP A 30 0.48 -20.68 33.78
C ASP A 30 -0.25 -19.71 32.84
N VAL A 31 -1.58 -19.73 32.92
CA VAL A 31 -2.47 -18.80 32.20
C VAL A 31 -2.16 -17.35 32.58
N GLU A 32 -1.64 -17.09 33.78
CA GLU A 32 -1.22 -15.75 34.19
C GLU A 32 0.01 -15.28 33.41
N VAL A 33 0.94 -16.17 33.07
CA VAL A 33 2.09 -15.88 32.20
C VAL A 33 1.61 -15.54 30.79
N MET A 34 0.71 -16.34 30.21
CA MET A 34 0.16 -16.06 28.88
C MET A 34 -0.64 -14.74 28.84
N ASN A 35 -1.33 -14.40 29.93
CA ASN A 35 -2.04 -13.12 30.05
C ASN A 35 -1.07 -11.95 30.28
N ALA A 36 0.05 -12.17 30.99
CA ALA A 36 1.12 -11.19 31.12
C ALA A 36 1.78 -10.91 29.77
N ASP A 37 2.06 -11.95 28.98
CA ASP A 37 2.57 -11.84 27.60
C ASP A 37 1.63 -11.01 26.73
N THR A 38 0.33 -11.30 26.80
CA THR A 38 -0.69 -10.57 26.04
C THR A 38 -0.70 -9.08 26.42
N ARG A 39 -0.64 -8.77 27.73
CA ARG A 39 -0.59 -7.37 28.21
C ARG A 39 0.72 -6.67 27.83
N LEU A 40 1.84 -7.38 27.86
CA LEU A 40 3.14 -6.84 27.46
C LEU A 40 3.16 -6.46 25.98
N VAL A 41 2.52 -7.25 25.13
CA VAL A 41 2.61 -7.11 23.67
C VAL A 41 1.51 -6.21 23.10
N LEU A 42 0.26 -6.36 23.56
CA LEU A 42 -0.88 -5.59 23.06
C LEU A 42 -1.21 -4.36 23.93
N GLY A 43 -0.74 -4.31 25.17
CA GLY A 43 -1.10 -3.27 26.12
C GLY A 43 -2.60 -3.18 26.40
N ASP A 44 -3.04 -2.07 26.99
CA ASP A 44 -4.47 -1.81 27.27
C ASP A 44 -5.28 -1.47 26.00
N GLN A 45 -4.59 -1.22 24.88
CA GLN A 45 -5.20 -0.84 23.60
C GLN A 45 -5.63 -2.06 22.76
N GLY A 46 -5.25 -3.29 23.16
CA GLY A 46 -5.65 -4.53 22.48
C GLY A 46 -5.30 -4.53 21.00
N LEU A 47 -6.27 -4.83 20.14
CA LEU A 47 -6.11 -4.89 18.67
C LEU A 47 -5.82 -3.53 17.99
N GLN A 48 -5.86 -2.42 18.73
CA GLN A 48 -5.48 -1.08 18.23
C GLN A 48 -4.00 -0.75 18.48
N ALA A 49 -3.22 -1.68 19.03
CA ALA A 49 -1.80 -1.51 19.28
C ALA A 49 -1.02 -1.19 17.98
N SER A 50 -0.05 -0.29 18.08
CA SER A 50 0.80 0.05 16.94
C SER A 50 1.78 -1.10 16.62
N PRO A 51 2.15 -1.32 15.34
CA PRO A 51 3.14 -2.33 14.97
C PRO A 51 4.48 -2.18 15.72
N ASN A 52 4.90 -0.95 16.01
CA ASN A 52 6.14 -0.69 16.75
C ASN A 52 6.04 -1.13 18.22
N ASN A 53 4.92 -0.87 18.88
CA ASN A 53 4.72 -1.30 20.26
C ASN A 53 4.71 -2.83 20.35
N VAL A 54 4.04 -3.48 19.40
CA VAL A 54 3.99 -4.94 19.30
C VAL A 54 5.38 -5.51 19.02
N ALA A 55 6.16 -4.90 18.13
CA ALA A 55 7.54 -5.32 17.86
C ALA A 55 8.40 -5.29 19.13
N HIS A 56 8.30 -4.22 19.93
CA HIS A 56 9.00 -4.10 21.21
C HIS A 56 8.51 -5.12 22.25
N GLY A 57 7.21 -5.32 22.35
CA GLY A 57 6.62 -6.32 23.24
C GLY A 57 7.05 -7.75 22.88
N LEU A 58 6.97 -8.11 21.59
CA LEU A 58 7.42 -9.41 21.08
C LEU A 58 8.91 -9.62 21.33
N SER A 59 9.74 -8.61 21.07
CA SER A 59 11.19 -8.69 21.33
C SER A 59 11.48 -8.94 22.81
N SER A 60 10.73 -8.28 23.70
CA SER A 60 10.89 -8.45 25.15
C SER A 60 10.47 -9.84 25.61
N MET A 61 9.32 -10.33 25.13
CA MET A 61 8.81 -11.66 25.44
C MET A 61 9.73 -12.76 24.88
N TYR A 62 10.16 -12.64 23.62
CA TYR A 62 11.05 -13.61 22.98
C TYR A 62 12.42 -13.67 23.65
N LYS A 63 12.93 -12.53 24.14
CA LYS A 63 14.13 -12.52 24.98
C LYS A 63 13.93 -13.27 26.29
N GLU A 64 12.81 -13.05 26.98
CA GLU A 64 12.48 -13.77 28.23
C GLU A 64 12.35 -15.28 28.00
N ILE A 65 11.69 -15.68 26.91
CA ILE A 65 11.60 -17.08 26.47
C ILE A 65 13.00 -17.65 26.27
N THR A 66 13.85 -16.97 25.51
CA THR A 66 15.22 -17.42 25.21
C THR A 66 16.05 -17.56 26.50
N ASP A 67 15.97 -16.59 27.41
CA ASP A 67 16.67 -16.63 28.69
C ASP A 67 16.20 -17.79 29.57
N THR A 68 14.90 -18.10 29.53
CA THR A 68 14.32 -19.23 30.26
C THR A 68 14.74 -20.56 29.66
N VAL A 69 14.69 -20.72 28.34
CA VAL A 69 15.18 -21.91 27.64
C VAL A 69 16.67 -22.13 27.90
N ARG A 70 17.48 -21.06 27.96
CA ARG A 70 18.92 -21.16 28.30
C ARG A 70 19.15 -21.71 29.72
N LYS A 71 18.36 -21.28 30.70
CA LYS A 71 18.42 -21.81 32.08
C LYS A 71 17.99 -23.28 32.14
N GLU A 72 16.94 -23.64 31.40
CA GLU A 72 16.48 -25.01 31.30
C GLU A 72 17.51 -25.91 30.58
N ALA A 73 18.17 -25.42 29.54
CA ALA A 73 19.21 -26.15 28.81
C ALA A 73 20.37 -26.56 29.73
N ALA A 74 20.81 -25.66 30.62
CA ALA A 74 21.83 -25.97 31.62
C ALA A 74 21.38 -27.09 32.58
N THR A 75 20.12 -27.05 33.01
CA THR A 75 19.53 -28.07 33.90
C THR A 75 19.37 -29.41 33.18
N ILE A 76 18.88 -29.38 31.94
CA ILE A 76 18.64 -30.57 31.12
C ILE A 76 19.96 -31.30 30.85
N THR A 77 21.00 -30.55 30.48
CA THR A 77 22.34 -31.11 30.22
C THR A 77 22.95 -31.75 31.48
N ALA A 78 22.66 -31.22 32.67
CA ALA A 78 23.15 -31.78 33.92
C ALA A 78 22.35 -33.02 34.41
N VAL A 79 21.09 -33.16 34.01
CA VAL A 79 20.17 -34.18 34.55
C VAL A 79 19.90 -35.33 33.59
N PHE A 80 19.77 -35.08 32.29
CA PHE A 80 19.30 -36.07 31.33
C PHE A 80 20.44 -36.63 30.47
N PRO A 81 20.55 -37.96 30.32
CA PRO A 81 21.51 -38.58 29.40
C PRO A 81 21.27 -38.23 27.93
N SER A 82 20.01 -38.02 27.54
CA SER A 82 19.58 -37.63 26.19
C SER A 82 19.10 -36.18 26.17
N SER A 83 20.00 -35.22 26.39
CA SER A 83 19.66 -33.80 26.49
C SER A 83 19.01 -33.23 25.22
N ASN A 84 19.44 -33.67 24.03
CA ASN A 84 18.91 -33.20 22.74
C ASN A 84 17.42 -33.51 22.55
N ASP A 85 16.98 -34.71 22.95
CA ASP A 85 15.58 -35.12 22.85
C ASP A 85 14.69 -34.25 23.75
N VAL A 86 15.15 -33.98 24.98
CA VAL A 86 14.43 -33.12 25.93
C VAL A 86 14.38 -31.67 25.46
N MET A 87 15.48 -31.17 24.90
CA MET A 87 15.53 -29.81 24.32
C MET A 87 14.60 -29.68 23.11
N SER A 88 14.52 -30.70 22.26
CA SER A 88 13.60 -30.72 21.11
C SER A 88 12.15 -30.62 21.57
N ILE A 89 11.75 -31.42 22.57
CA ILE A 89 10.39 -31.38 23.13
C ILE A 89 10.10 -30.02 23.80
N LEU A 90 11.08 -29.45 24.51
CA LEU A 90 10.95 -28.15 25.16
C LEU A 90 10.70 -27.03 24.14
N VAL A 91 11.57 -26.92 23.13
CA VAL A 91 11.50 -25.85 22.11
C VAL A 91 10.26 -25.99 21.24
N GLN A 92 9.91 -27.23 20.84
CA GLN A 92 8.68 -27.50 20.09
C GLN A 92 7.47 -26.96 20.86
N ARG A 93 7.38 -27.25 22.15
CA ARG A 93 6.26 -26.80 22.99
C ARG A 93 6.21 -25.29 23.19
N VAL A 94 7.36 -24.61 23.26
CA VAL A 94 7.43 -23.13 23.30
C VAL A 94 6.77 -22.54 22.06
N LEU A 95 7.10 -23.04 20.88
CA LEU A 95 6.57 -22.53 19.62
C LEU A 95 5.08 -22.88 19.45
N GLU A 96 4.72 -24.14 19.63
CA GLU A 96 3.35 -24.64 19.40
C GLU A 96 2.33 -24.18 20.45
N GLN A 97 2.76 -23.82 21.67
CA GLN A 97 1.83 -23.42 22.74
C GLN A 97 1.95 -21.94 23.07
N ARG A 98 3.09 -21.49 23.59
CA ARG A 98 3.23 -20.12 24.10
C ARG A 98 3.26 -19.09 22.96
N VAL A 99 4.06 -19.34 21.93
CA VAL A 99 4.16 -18.42 20.78
C VAL A 99 2.87 -18.43 19.97
N THR A 100 2.36 -19.61 19.63
CA THR A 100 1.10 -19.75 18.85
C THR A 100 -0.07 -19.05 19.54
N ALA A 101 -0.28 -19.25 20.85
CA ALA A 101 -1.39 -18.62 21.56
C ALA A 101 -1.31 -17.09 21.60
N LEU A 102 -0.11 -16.51 21.52
CA LEU A 102 0.02 -15.07 21.35
C LEU A 102 -0.25 -14.65 19.91
N LEU A 103 0.30 -15.37 18.93
CA LEU A 103 0.08 -15.09 17.50
C LEU A 103 -1.41 -15.10 17.15
N ASP A 104 -2.20 -16.04 17.68
CA ASP A 104 -3.65 -16.10 17.49
C ASP A 104 -4.38 -14.83 17.94
N LYS A 105 -3.87 -14.16 18.99
CA LYS A 105 -4.44 -12.89 19.49
C LYS A 105 -4.00 -11.69 18.66
N ILE A 106 -2.81 -11.76 18.07
CA ILE A 106 -2.21 -10.67 17.29
C ILE A 106 -2.72 -10.68 15.84
N LEU A 107 -2.83 -11.87 15.24
CA LEU A 107 -3.08 -12.07 13.81
C LEU A 107 -4.54 -12.41 13.53
N GLY A 108 -5.46 -11.62 14.09
CA GLY A 108 -6.88 -11.71 13.77
C GLY A 108 -7.13 -11.37 12.30
N LYS A 109 -7.59 -12.35 11.50
CA LYS A 109 -7.82 -12.16 10.07
C LYS A 109 -8.99 -11.20 9.80
N PRO A 110 -8.79 -10.12 9.03
CA PRO A 110 -9.88 -9.26 8.60
C PRO A 110 -10.73 -9.92 7.50
N SER A 111 -12.03 -9.62 7.45
CA SER A 111 -12.91 -10.14 6.40
C SER A 111 -12.72 -9.39 5.07
N LEU A 112 -12.54 -10.13 3.98
CA LEU A 112 -12.43 -9.58 2.62
C LEU A 112 -13.78 -9.47 1.89
N VAL A 113 -14.83 -10.15 2.36
CA VAL A 113 -16.09 -10.36 1.60
C VAL A 113 -17.14 -9.27 1.84
N ASN A 114 -17.17 -8.67 3.04
CA ASN A 114 -18.15 -7.65 3.43
C ASN A 114 -17.44 -6.41 3.98
N PRO A 115 -16.87 -5.55 3.13
CA PRO A 115 -16.28 -4.30 3.60
C PRO A 115 -17.38 -3.37 4.14
N PRO A 116 -17.31 -2.89 5.39
CA PRO A 116 -18.21 -1.84 5.85
C PRO A 116 -18.08 -0.60 4.96
N PRO A 117 -19.19 0.07 4.62
CA PRO A 117 -19.18 1.26 3.77
C PRO A 117 -18.25 2.36 4.33
N LEU A 118 -17.64 3.13 3.43
CA LEU A 118 -16.59 4.11 3.75
C LEU A 118 -17.07 5.17 4.77
N GLU A 119 -18.35 5.51 4.73
CA GLU A 119 -19.05 6.48 5.58
C GLU A 119 -19.28 6.00 7.02
N GLU A 120 -19.20 4.68 7.28
CA GLU A 120 -19.53 4.07 8.58
C GLU A 120 -18.41 3.17 9.14
N GLY A 121 -17.24 3.12 8.49
CA GLY A 121 -16.11 2.30 8.97
C GLY A 121 -15.07 1.90 7.93
N GLY A 122 -15.14 2.33 6.67
CA GLY A 122 -14.15 1.91 5.68
C GLY A 122 -12.72 2.36 5.97
N LEU A 123 -12.49 3.54 6.59
CA LEU A 123 -11.18 3.93 7.13
C LEU A 123 -10.67 2.97 8.22
N LEU A 124 -11.58 2.41 9.03
CA LEU A 124 -11.24 1.39 10.03
C LEU A 124 -10.89 0.06 9.36
N LEU A 125 -11.53 -0.29 8.24
CA LEU A 125 -11.20 -1.49 7.47
C LEU A 125 -9.88 -1.37 6.71
N VAL A 126 -9.64 -0.25 6.01
CA VAL A 126 -8.34 0.04 5.34
C VAL A 126 -7.22 -0.01 6.38
N ARG A 127 -7.45 0.62 7.54
CA ARG A 127 -6.55 0.52 8.68
C ARG A 127 -6.44 -0.91 9.19
N SER A 128 -7.51 -1.71 9.18
CA SER A 128 -7.52 -3.09 9.67
C SER A 128 -6.71 -4.04 8.80
N ILE A 129 -6.91 -4.05 7.47
CA ILE A 129 -6.13 -4.91 6.55
C ILE A 129 -4.68 -4.47 6.52
N ASN A 130 -4.41 -3.17 6.40
CA ASN A 130 -3.03 -2.68 6.40
C ASN A 130 -2.33 -2.92 7.76
N CYS A 131 -3.04 -2.77 8.87
CA CYS A 131 -2.53 -3.11 10.20
C CYS A 131 -2.24 -4.61 10.27
N TYR A 132 -3.18 -5.47 9.87
CA TYR A 132 -2.98 -6.92 9.83
C TYR A 132 -1.71 -7.30 9.05
N LEU A 133 -1.49 -6.75 7.84
CA LEU A 133 -0.29 -7.02 7.04
C LEU A 133 1.00 -6.55 7.72
N ARG A 134 1.00 -5.38 8.36
CA ARG A 134 2.14 -4.87 9.12
C ARG A 134 2.41 -5.70 10.37
N MET A 135 1.36 -6.12 11.06
CA MET A 135 1.42 -6.97 12.26
C MET A 135 1.92 -8.37 11.91
N LEU A 136 1.48 -8.93 10.78
CA LEU A 136 1.97 -10.18 10.22
C LEU A 136 3.47 -10.11 9.93
N ALA A 137 3.92 -9.02 9.29
CA ALA A 137 5.34 -8.82 9.00
C ALA A 137 6.19 -8.74 10.27
N VAL A 138 5.76 -7.92 11.25
CA VAL A 138 6.44 -7.79 12.55
C VAL A 138 6.47 -9.12 13.29
N ALA A 139 5.34 -9.82 13.38
CA ALA A 139 5.25 -11.10 14.06
C ALA A 139 6.19 -12.11 13.42
N TYR A 140 6.14 -12.26 12.10
CA TYR A 140 7.00 -13.18 11.36
C TYR A 140 8.49 -12.87 11.55
N GLU A 141 8.91 -11.61 11.37
CA GLU A 141 10.30 -11.21 11.54
C GLU A 141 10.81 -11.50 12.96
N LYS A 142 10.02 -11.16 13.98
CA LYS A 142 10.38 -11.42 15.38
C LYS A 142 10.38 -12.90 15.73
N THR A 143 9.47 -13.70 15.20
CA THR A 143 9.48 -15.15 15.44
C THR A 143 10.68 -15.81 14.73
N GLN A 144 11.09 -15.31 13.55
CA GLN A 144 12.31 -15.75 12.88
C GLN A 144 13.58 -15.38 13.67
N GLU A 145 13.62 -14.20 14.31
CA GLU A 145 14.69 -13.84 15.26
C GLU A 145 14.72 -14.83 16.45
N LEU A 146 13.58 -15.12 17.06
CA LEU A 146 13.47 -16.12 18.13
C LEU A 146 13.98 -17.50 17.68
N ALA A 147 13.61 -17.95 16.48
CA ALA A 147 14.05 -19.24 15.95
C ALA A 147 15.59 -19.34 15.89
N ARG A 148 16.25 -18.27 15.40
CA ARG A 148 17.72 -18.19 15.36
C ARG A 148 18.32 -18.20 16.76
N ASP A 149 17.75 -17.47 17.70
CA ASP A 149 18.22 -17.43 19.09
C ASP A 149 18.07 -18.80 19.79
N LEU A 150 16.95 -19.49 19.58
CA LEU A 150 16.71 -20.83 20.11
C LEU A 150 17.66 -21.87 19.51
N ARG A 151 17.97 -21.75 18.21
CA ARG A 151 18.98 -22.58 17.55
C ARG A 151 20.36 -22.39 18.20
N VAL A 152 20.75 -21.16 18.54
CA VAL A 152 22.02 -20.86 19.23
C VAL A 152 22.06 -21.45 20.64
N VAL A 153 20.93 -21.45 21.36
CA VAL A 153 20.84 -22.07 22.70
C VAL A 153 20.97 -23.60 22.65
N GLY A 154 20.53 -24.21 21.55
CA GLY A 154 20.59 -25.65 21.30
C GLY A 154 19.20 -26.29 21.35
N CYS A 155 18.65 -26.61 20.19
CA CYS A 155 17.31 -27.16 20.01
C CYS A 155 17.28 -28.67 19.69
N GLY A 156 18.41 -29.37 19.87
CA GLY A 156 18.54 -30.78 19.48
C GLY A 156 18.43 -30.96 17.96
N ASP A 157 17.67 -31.96 17.53
CA ASP A 157 17.44 -32.28 16.12
C ASP A 157 16.14 -31.64 15.57
N LEU A 158 15.51 -30.75 16.34
CA LEU A 158 14.30 -30.06 15.92
C LEU A 158 14.59 -29.06 14.78
N ASP A 159 13.81 -29.15 13.70
CA ASP A 159 13.76 -28.13 12.65
C ASP A 159 12.92 -26.92 13.13
N VAL A 160 13.56 -26.06 13.92
CA VAL A 160 12.93 -24.86 14.52
C VAL A 160 12.44 -23.90 13.43
N GLU A 161 13.17 -23.80 12.33
CA GLU A 161 12.83 -22.95 11.19
C GLU A 161 11.60 -23.50 10.47
N GLY A 162 11.59 -24.80 10.15
CA GLY A 162 10.42 -25.45 9.55
C GLY A 162 9.17 -25.33 10.44
N LEU A 163 9.33 -25.48 11.77
CA LEU A 163 8.24 -25.27 12.72
C LEU A 163 7.77 -23.81 12.73
N THR A 164 8.69 -22.85 12.69
CA THR A 164 8.36 -21.42 12.58
C THR A 164 7.61 -21.12 11.29
N GLU A 165 8.03 -21.66 10.16
CA GLU A 165 7.33 -21.50 8.89
C GLU A 165 5.90 -22.07 8.95
N SER A 166 5.72 -23.20 9.64
CA SER A 166 4.39 -23.82 9.78
C SER A 166 3.39 -22.91 10.51
N LEU A 167 3.84 -22.12 11.50
CA LEU A 167 2.99 -21.18 12.25
C LEU A 167 2.38 -20.10 11.36
N PHE A 168 3.05 -19.74 10.26
CA PHE A 168 2.62 -18.66 9.37
C PHE A 168 2.08 -19.16 8.02
N SER A 169 2.13 -20.46 7.74
CA SER A 169 1.69 -21.06 6.47
C SER A 169 0.30 -20.58 6.04
N ALA A 170 -0.70 -20.71 6.91
CA ALA A 170 -2.08 -20.29 6.65
C ALA A 170 -2.26 -18.77 6.44
N HIS A 171 -1.32 -17.95 6.91
CA HIS A 171 -1.33 -16.50 6.67
C HIS A 171 -0.58 -16.13 5.38
N ARG A 172 0.48 -16.89 5.03
CA ARG A 172 1.27 -16.69 3.81
C ARG A 172 0.52 -17.13 2.56
N ASP A 173 -0.30 -18.17 2.65
CA ASP A 173 -1.07 -18.67 1.51
C ASP A 173 -2.11 -17.65 1.02
N GLU A 174 -2.73 -16.89 1.93
CA GLU A 174 -3.74 -15.86 1.65
C GLU A 174 -3.15 -14.43 1.55
N TYR A 175 -1.85 -14.29 1.81
CA TYR A 175 -1.17 -13.00 1.85
C TYR A 175 -1.34 -12.18 0.54
N PRO A 176 -1.19 -12.77 -0.67
CA PRO A 176 -1.30 -12.00 -1.91
C PRO A 176 -2.66 -11.33 -2.10
N GLU A 177 -3.74 -11.97 -1.65
CA GLU A 177 -5.10 -11.43 -1.72
C GLU A 177 -5.27 -10.25 -0.77
N TYR A 178 -4.80 -10.38 0.47
CA TYR A 178 -4.84 -9.29 1.46
C TYR A 178 -4.02 -8.08 1.03
N GLU A 179 -2.83 -8.31 0.45
CA GLU A 179 -1.94 -7.23 -0.02
C GLU A 179 -2.60 -6.44 -1.17
N GLN A 180 -3.14 -7.12 -2.17
CA GLN A 180 -3.86 -6.47 -3.27
C GLN A 180 -5.10 -5.72 -2.79
N ALA A 181 -5.88 -6.31 -1.86
CA ALA A 181 -7.04 -5.67 -1.28
C ALA A 181 -6.64 -4.40 -0.51
N SER A 182 -5.54 -4.44 0.26
CA SER A 182 -5.01 -3.28 0.99
C SER A 182 -4.66 -2.15 0.03
N LEU A 183 -3.94 -2.43 -1.06
CA LEU A 183 -3.52 -1.41 -2.02
C LEU A 183 -4.72 -0.76 -2.72
N LYS A 184 -5.71 -1.57 -3.14
CA LYS A 184 -6.96 -1.06 -3.74
C LYS A 184 -7.74 -0.16 -2.78
N GLN A 185 -7.81 -0.54 -1.51
CA GLN A 185 -8.49 0.25 -0.49
C GLN A 185 -7.76 1.56 -0.15
N LEU A 186 -6.43 1.54 -0.06
CA LEU A 186 -5.62 2.75 0.13
C LEU A 186 -5.85 3.75 -1.02
N TYR A 187 -5.87 3.25 -2.26
CA TYR A 187 -6.18 4.07 -3.42
C TYR A 187 -7.59 4.67 -3.36
N GLN A 188 -8.62 3.85 -3.09
CA GLN A 188 -10.00 4.33 -2.96
C GLN A 188 -10.14 5.40 -1.87
N ALA A 189 -9.53 5.19 -0.70
CA ALA A 189 -9.54 6.14 0.40
C ALA A 189 -8.86 7.47 0.00
N LYS A 190 -7.72 7.41 -0.68
CA LYS A 190 -7.02 8.62 -1.14
C LYS A 190 -7.79 9.36 -2.23
N MET A 191 -8.42 8.65 -3.15
CA MET A 191 -9.27 9.29 -4.15
C MET A 191 -10.45 10.01 -3.50
N GLU A 192 -11.01 9.47 -2.42
CA GLU A 192 -12.08 10.13 -1.67
C GLU A 192 -11.58 11.33 -0.85
N GLU A 193 -10.43 11.21 -0.18
CA GLU A 193 -9.74 12.32 0.49
C GLU A 193 -9.57 13.51 -0.45
N LEU A 194 -9.00 13.26 -1.64
CA LEU A 194 -8.79 14.31 -2.63
C LEU A 194 -10.12 14.92 -3.12
N ARG A 195 -11.21 14.12 -3.20
CA ARG A 195 -12.54 14.64 -3.59
C ARG A 195 -13.14 15.53 -2.49
N ALA A 196 -13.00 15.13 -1.24
CA ALA A 196 -13.48 15.88 -0.08
C ALA A 196 -12.73 17.22 0.08
N GLU A 197 -11.41 17.23 -0.10
CA GLU A 197 -10.58 18.45 -0.11
C GLU A 197 -11.10 19.48 -1.13
N ASN A 198 -11.54 19.00 -2.30
CA ASN A 198 -12.07 19.88 -3.34
C ASN A 198 -13.45 20.47 -3.00
N GLN A 199 -14.35 19.65 -2.40
CA GLN A 199 -15.67 20.14 -1.98
C GLN A 199 -15.56 21.25 -0.91
N GLN A 200 -14.66 21.09 0.06
CA GLN A 200 -14.41 22.09 1.10
C GLN A 200 -13.86 23.41 0.54
N PHE A 201 -13.00 23.33 -0.49
CA PHE A 201 -12.47 24.52 -1.15
C PHE A 201 -13.57 25.31 -1.90
N SER A 202 -14.50 24.59 -2.53
CA SER A 202 -15.64 25.19 -3.24
C SER A 202 -16.65 25.89 -2.29
N GLU A 203 -16.86 25.38 -1.08
CA GLU A 203 -17.80 25.98 -0.11
C GLU A 203 -17.24 27.23 0.58
N SER A 204 -15.94 27.25 0.89
CA SER A 204 -15.29 28.38 1.58
C SER A 204 -15.22 29.67 0.74
N THR A 205 -15.32 29.56 -0.59
CA THR A 205 -15.30 30.70 -1.53
C THR A 205 -16.70 31.33 -1.69
N GLY A 206 -17.76 30.74 -1.12
CA GLY A 206 -19.15 31.13 -1.34
C GLY A 206 -19.71 32.32 -0.53
N THR A 207 -18.94 32.94 0.39
CA THR A 207 -19.54 33.84 1.41
C THR A 207 -19.06 35.29 1.39
N ILE A 208 -18.47 35.81 0.30
CA ILE A 208 -18.15 37.24 0.22
C ILE A 208 -18.49 37.82 -1.16
N GLY A 209 -19.46 38.75 -1.17
CA GLY A 209 -19.42 39.90 -2.08
C GLY A 209 -20.08 39.71 -3.45
N ARG A 210 -21.25 40.33 -3.59
CA ARG A 210 -21.96 40.54 -4.85
C ARG A 210 -21.16 41.48 -5.78
N SER A 211 -20.27 40.94 -6.61
CA SER A 211 -19.71 41.65 -7.78
C SER A 211 -19.59 40.69 -8.96
N LYS A 212 -20.44 40.90 -9.98
CA LYS A 212 -20.40 40.19 -11.26
C LYS A 212 -19.13 40.58 -12.02
N GLY A 213 -18.18 39.67 -12.13
CA GLY A 213 -16.99 39.80 -12.98
C GLY A 213 -16.15 38.54 -12.89
N ALA A 214 -16.33 37.65 -13.87
CA ALA A 214 -15.48 36.50 -14.25
C ALA A 214 -14.49 35.96 -13.19
N SER A 215 -14.95 35.02 -12.37
CA SER A 215 -14.07 34.05 -11.71
C SER A 215 -14.67 32.65 -11.86
N VAL A 216 -14.77 32.19 -13.11
CA VAL A 216 -14.94 30.75 -13.42
C VAL A 216 -13.55 30.14 -13.53
N ALA A 217 -12.79 30.18 -12.44
CA ALA A 217 -11.65 29.29 -12.27
C ALA A 217 -12.18 28.13 -11.44
N SER A 218 -12.79 27.16 -12.12
CA SER A 218 -13.18 25.89 -11.53
C SER A 218 -11.93 25.29 -10.89
N SER A 219 -11.94 25.12 -9.56
CA SER A 219 -10.93 24.38 -8.82
C SER A 219 -11.06 22.91 -9.19
N GLN A 220 -10.62 22.55 -10.39
CA GLN A 220 -10.56 21.17 -10.81
C GLN A 220 -9.33 20.52 -10.20
N GLN A 221 -9.53 19.28 -9.78
CA GLN A 221 -8.52 18.43 -9.15
C GLN A 221 -7.40 18.14 -10.14
N GLN A 222 -6.35 18.96 -10.11
CA GLN A 222 -5.18 18.81 -10.97
C GLN A 222 -4.40 17.55 -10.62
N ILE A 223 -3.74 16.97 -11.62
CA ILE A 223 -2.84 15.83 -11.43
C ILE A 223 -1.67 16.29 -10.56
N SER A 224 -1.47 15.63 -9.41
CA SER A 224 -0.32 15.88 -8.55
C SER A 224 0.65 14.71 -8.58
N VAL A 225 1.92 15.03 -8.80
CA VAL A 225 3.02 14.05 -8.72
C VAL A 225 3.17 13.50 -7.30
N THR A 226 2.83 14.29 -6.28
CA THR A 226 2.93 13.85 -4.88
C THR A 226 2.01 12.67 -4.57
N VAL A 227 0.80 12.65 -5.16
CA VAL A 227 -0.15 11.55 -5.02
C VAL A 227 0.44 10.26 -5.61
N VAL A 228 1.09 10.36 -6.78
CA VAL A 228 1.76 9.21 -7.39
C VAL A 228 2.96 8.74 -6.57
N THR A 229 3.71 9.66 -5.94
CA THR A 229 4.79 9.26 -5.01
C THR A 229 4.24 8.54 -3.76
N GLU A 230 3.04 8.88 -3.29
CA GLU A 230 2.38 8.14 -2.20
C GLU A 230 2.00 6.72 -2.65
N PHE A 231 1.49 6.55 -3.87
CA PHE A 231 1.17 5.23 -4.43
C PHE A 231 2.43 4.36 -4.53
N VAL A 232 3.54 4.93 -5.00
CA VAL A 232 4.84 4.25 -5.04
C VAL A 232 5.30 3.87 -3.63
N ARG A 233 5.15 4.75 -2.63
CA ARG A 233 5.51 4.46 -1.24
C ARG A 233 4.72 3.30 -0.64
N TRP A 234 3.41 3.21 -0.93
CA TRP A 234 2.61 2.05 -0.51
C TRP A 234 3.09 0.76 -1.19
N ASN A 235 3.47 0.86 -2.46
CA ASN A 235 4.03 -0.25 -3.21
C ASN A 235 5.38 -0.71 -2.64
N GLU A 236 6.28 0.22 -2.30
CA GLU A 236 7.57 -0.09 -1.65
C GLU A 236 7.40 -0.86 -0.35
N GLU A 237 6.41 -0.47 0.45
CA GLU A 237 6.06 -1.15 1.69
C GLU A 237 5.54 -2.57 1.44
N ALA A 238 4.67 -2.74 0.42
CA ALA A 238 4.16 -4.03 -0.01
C ALA A 238 5.27 -4.94 -0.57
N ILE A 239 6.19 -4.38 -1.35
CA ILE A 239 7.35 -5.11 -1.89
C ILE A 239 8.30 -5.55 -0.77
N SER A 240 8.51 -4.71 0.25
CA SER A 240 9.28 -5.08 1.43
C SER A 240 8.70 -6.32 2.13
N ARG A 241 7.35 -6.39 2.25
CA ARG A 241 6.65 -7.58 2.76
C ARG A 241 6.76 -8.78 1.81
N CYS A 242 6.67 -8.57 0.49
CA CYS A 242 6.88 -9.65 -0.49
C CYS A 242 8.25 -10.29 -0.32
N ILE A 243 9.31 -9.48 -0.14
CA ILE A 243 10.67 -9.97 0.10
C ILE A 243 10.74 -10.77 1.40
N LEU A 244 10.11 -10.27 2.48
CA LEU A 244 10.09 -10.94 3.78
C LEU A 244 9.40 -12.31 3.73
N PHE A 245 8.25 -12.40 3.06
CA PHE A 245 7.43 -13.61 2.98
C PHE A 245 7.74 -14.50 1.79
N SER A 246 8.82 -14.27 1.04
CA SER A 246 9.14 -15.10 -0.13
C SER A 246 10.54 -15.70 0.02
N SER A 247 10.58 -16.99 0.35
CA SER A 247 11.82 -17.73 0.55
C SER A 247 12.47 -18.14 -0.78
N GLN A 248 11.69 -18.21 -1.87
CA GLN A 248 12.15 -18.63 -3.19
C GLN A 248 11.95 -17.52 -4.24
N PRO A 249 12.88 -17.36 -5.21
CA PRO A 249 12.77 -16.33 -6.26
C PRO A 249 11.48 -16.43 -7.10
N ALA A 250 10.99 -17.64 -7.36
CA ALA A 250 9.76 -17.85 -8.13
C ALA A 250 8.52 -17.33 -7.39
N THR A 251 8.39 -17.66 -6.10
CA THR A 251 7.32 -17.15 -5.23
C THR A 251 7.41 -15.64 -5.06
N LEU A 252 8.63 -15.11 -4.91
CA LEU A 252 8.84 -13.66 -4.84
C LEU A 252 8.32 -12.97 -6.10
N ALA A 253 8.70 -13.46 -7.28
CA ALA A 253 8.22 -12.91 -8.54
C ALA A 253 6.70 -13.03 -8.70
N ALA A 254 6.10 -14.14 -8.24
CA ALA A 254 4.66 -14.34 -8.25
C ALA A 254 3.91 -13.34 -7.37
N ASN A 255 4.49 -12.93 -6.24
CA ASN A 255 3.90 -11.93 -5.32
C ASN A 255 4.18 -10.48 -5.76
N VAL A 256 5.36 -10.19 -6.29
CA VAL A 256 5.76 -8.86 -6.74
C VAL A 256 4.93 -8.38 -7.93
N LYS A 257 4.64 -9.26 -8.89
CA LYS A 257 3.85 -8.93 -10.09
C LYS A 257 2.48 -8.32 -9.79
N PRO A 258 1.57 -8.97 -9.03
CA PRO A 258 0.25 -8.41 -8.75
C PRO A 258 0.32 -7.12 -7.93
N VAL A 259 1.31 -7.00 -7.02
CA VAL A 259 1.57 -5.76 -6.27
C VAL A 259 1.97 -4.63 -7.21
N PHE A 260 2.89 -4.87 -8.15
CA PHE A 260 3.29 -3.87 -9.13
C PHE A 260 2.15 -3.52 -10.10
N ASN A 261 1.38 -4.50 -10.56
CA ASN A 261 0.21 -4.26 -11.42
C ASN A 261 -0.84 -3.39 -10.72
N CYS A 262 -1.06 -3.55 -9.41
CA CYS A 262 -1.93 -2.65 -8.65
C CYS A 262 -1.44 -1.19 -8.73
N LEU A 263 -0.13 -0.94 -8.64
CA LEU A 263 0.42 0.41 -8.81
C LEU A 263 0.19 0.93 -10.23
N LEU A 264 0.43 0.10 -11.25
CA LEU A 264 0.22 0.48 -12.65
C LEU A 264 -1.24 0.87 -12.92
N ASP A 265 -2.19 0.07 -12.44
CA ASP A 265 -3.63 0.33 -12.56
C ASP A 265 -4.01 1.65 -11.86
N GLN A 266 -3.52 1.85 -10.64
CA GLN A 266 -3.81 3.06 -9.84
C GLN A 266 -3.25 4.33 -10.47
N VAL A 267 -1.98 4.28 -10.92
CA VAL A 267 -1.36 5.43 -11.61
C VAL A 267 -2.09 5.69 -12.92
N SER A 268 -2.33 4.66 -13.72
CA SER A 268 -3.03 4.77 -15.00
C SER A 268 -4.40 5.42 -14.84
N GLN A 269 -5.21 4.93 -13.90
CA GLN A 269 -6.53 5.48 -13.63
C GLN A 269 -6.43 6.94 -13.16
N TYR A 270 -5.57 7.23 -12.18
CA TYR A 270 -5.42 8.58 -11.63
C TYR A 270 -5.04 9.62 -12.69
N ILE A 271 -4.04 9.32 -13.52
CA ILE A 271 -3.57 10.25 -14.55
C ILE A 271 -4.54 10.34 -15.72
N THR A 272 -5.19 9.23 -16.11
CA THR A 272 -6.18 9.23 -17.20
C THR A 272 -7.38 10.06 -16.81
N ASP A 273 -7.99 9.79 -15.65
CA ASP A 273 -9.13 10.55 -15.16
C ASP A 273 -8.78 12.03 -14.97
N GLY A 274 -7.54 12.34 -14.54
CA GLY A 274 -7.05 13.71 -14.41
C GLY A 274 -6.89 14.44 -15.73
N LEU A 275 -6.41 13.77 -16.77
CA LEU A 275 -6.29 14.31 -18.12
C LEU A 275 -7.66 14.51 -18.76
N GLU A 276 -8.58 13.57 -18.56
CA GLU A 276 -9.95 13.67 -19.06
C GLU A 276 -10.69 14.84 -18.41
N ARG A 277 -10.57 15.05 -17.09
CA ARG A 277 -11.11 16.25 -16.43
C ARG A 277 -10.54 17.54 -17.00
N ALA A 278 -9.22 17.59 -17.23
CA ALA A 278 -8.58 18.77 -17.83
C ALA A 278 -9.04 19.00 -19.28
N GLN A 279 -9.31 17.91 -20.02
CA GLN A 279 -9.87 17.97 -21.37
C GLN A 279 -11.33 18.47 -21.37
N ASP A 280 -12.13 18.09 -20.39
CA ASP A 280 -13.50 18.61 -20.25
C ASP A 280 -13.48 20.14 -20.08
N SER A 281 -12.51 20.69 -19.32
CA SER A 281 -12.30 22.14 -19.22
C SER A 281 -11.93 22.80 -20.55
N LEU A 282 -11.08 22.16 -21.37
CA LEU A 282 -10.79 22.66 -22.72
C LEU A 282 -12.05 22.69 -23.58
N THR A 283 -12.87 21.64 -23.47
CA THR A 283 -14.13 21.50 -24.23
C THR A 283 -15.14 22.57 -23.83
N GLU A 284 -15.28 22.84 -22.53
CA GLU A 284 -16.14 23.90 -22.02
C GLU A 284 -15.67 25.29 -22.49
N ALA A 285 -14.36 25.55 -22.45
CA ALA A 285 -13.79 26.81 -22.92
C ALA A 285 -13.99 27.01 -24.43
N ALA A 286 -13.81 25.95 -25.23
CA ALA A 286 -14.08 25.97 -26.66
C ALA A 286 -15.56 26.24 -26.96
N ALA A 287 -16.49 25.60 -26.23
CA ALA A 287 -17.92 25.82 -26.38
C ALA A 287 -18.36 27.26 -26.02
N LEU A 288 -17.74 27.86 -24.99
CA LEU A 288 -17.97 29.27 -24.66
C LEU A 288 -17.55 30.16 -25.83
N ARG A 289 -16.40 29.89 -26.43
CA ARG A 289 -15.89 30.64 -27.57
C ARG A 289 -16.82 30.58 -28.78
N GLU A 290 -17.26 29.39 -29.19
CA GLU A 290 -18.17 29.23 -30.34
C GLU A 290 -19.48 30.03 -30.18
N ARG A 291 -20.03 30.06 -28.96
CA ARG A 291 -21.24 30.84 -28.64
C ARG A 291 -21.08 32.33 -28.89
N PHE A 292 -19.88 32.88 -28.69
CA PHE A 292 -19.62 34.31 -28.90
C PHE A 292 -19.20 34.65 -30.33
N VAL A 293 -18.67 33.68 -31.10
CA VAL A 293 -18.38 33.84 -32.55
C VAL A 293 -19.67 33.92 -33.37
N LEU A 294 -20.67 33.07 -33.09
CA LEU A 294 -21.95 33.01 -33.84
C LEU A 294 -22.93 34.15 -33.49
N GLY A 295 -22.73 34.85 -32.37
CA GLY A 295 -23.67 35.83 -31.81
C GLY A 295 -23.51 37.27 -32.30
N THR A 296 -22.70 37.56 -33.32
CA THR A 296 -22.28 38.94 -33.67
C THR A 296 -23.31 39.78 -34.45
N SER A 297 -24.55 39.33 -34.62
CA SER A 297 -25.64 40.15 -35.16
C SER A 297 -26.39 40.94 -34.08
N VAL A 298 -25.73 41.82 -33.31
CA VAL A 298 -26.43 42.58 -32.24
C VAL A 298 -26.16 44.09 -32.27
N SER A 299 -27.25 44.84 -32.08
CA SER A 299 -27.34 46.30 -32.06
C SER A 299 -26.38 46.99 -31.07
N ARG A 300 -25.98 48.24 -31.39
CA ARG A 300 -24.94 49.08 -30.75
C ARG A 300 -24.97 49.19 -29.21
N ARG A 301 -26.10 48.92 -28.54
CA ARG A 301 -26.22 48.93 -27.07
C ARG A 301 -25.72 47.65 -26.37
N VAL A 302 -25.55 46.55 -27.10
CA VAL A 302 -25.05 45.26 -26.56
C VAL A 302 -23.56 45.06 -26.88
N ALA A 303 -22.97 45.92 -27.71
CA ALA A 303 -21.59 45.80 -28.19
C ALA A 303 -20.54 45.78 -27.06
N ALA A 304 -20.70 46.60 -26.00
CA ALA A 304 -19.78 46.61 -24.87
C ALA A 304 -19.88 45.33 -24.01
N ALA A 305 -21.09 44.79 -23.84
CA ALA A 305 -21.32 43.54 -23.13
C ALA A 305 -20.84 42.33 -23.96
N ALA A 306 -20.99 42.38 -25.29
CA ALA A 306 -20.47 41.38 -26.21
C ALA A 306 -18.93 41.38 -26.24
N ALA A 307 -18.29 42.55 -26.28
CA ALA A 307 -16.83 42.68 -26.23
C ALA A 307 -16.26 42.11 -24.92
N SER A 308 -16.85 42.46 -23.77
CA SER A 308 -16.46 41.92 -22.47
C SER A 308 -16.67 40.39 -22.37
N ALA A 309 -17.69 39.84 -23.03
CA ALA A 309 -17.95 38.41 -23.03
C ALA A 309 -16.99 37.62 -23.94
N VAL A 310 -16.58 38.21 -25.08
CA VAL A 310 -15.53 37.66 -25.96
C VAL A 310 -14.18 37.63 -25.23
N GLU A 311 -13.81 38.70 -24.53
CA GLU A 311 -12.57 38.77 -23.74
C GLU A 311 -12.56 37.75 -22.60
N ALA A 312 -13.70 37.55 -21.94
CA ALA A 312 -13.85 36.51 -20.91
C ALA A 312 -13.72 35.09 -21.47
N ALA A 313 -14.26 34.83 -22.68
CA ALA A 313 -14.12 33.54 -23.35
C ALA A 313 -12.66 33.27 -23.79
N ALA A 314 -11.97 34.28 -24.31
CA ALA A 314 -10.55 34.18 -24.65
C ALA A 314 -9.68 33.89 -23.40
N THR A 315 -9.95 34.57 -22.28
CA THR A 315 -9.26 34.34 -20.99
C THR A 315 -9.53 32.93 -20.45
N ALA A 316 -10.75 32.41 -20.63
CA ALA A 316 -11.09 31.02 -20.27
C ALA A 316 -10.35 30.01 -21.16
N GLY A 317 -10.21 30.29 -22.46
CA GLY A 317 -9.40 29.50 -23.40
C GLY A 317 -7.92 29.45 -22.99
N GLU A 318 -7.31 30.61 -22.69
CA GLU A 318 -5.91 30.67 -22.28
C GLU A 318 -5.66 29.92 -20.96
N SER A 319 -6.56 30.10 -19.98
CA SER A 319 -6.41 29.48 -18.65
C SER A 319 -6.63 27.96 -18.69
N SER A 320 -7.60 27.46 -19.48
CA SER A 320 -7.82 26.03 -19.69
C SER A 320 -6.66 25.38 -20.47
N PHE A 321 -6.14 26.03 -21.52
CA PHE A 321 -4.93 25.59 -22.23
C PHE A 321 -3.73 25.47 -21.28
N ARG A 322 -3.44 26.52 -20.50
CA ARG A 322 -2.33 26.51 -19.54
C ARG A 322 -2.49 25.38 -18.52
N THR A 323 -3.69 25.20 -17.99
CA THR A 323 -3.98 24.16 -17.01
C THR A 323 -3.79 22.76 -17.59
N PHE A 324 -4.26 22.53 -18.82
CA PHE A 324 -4.07 21.26 -19.52
C PHE A 324 -2.58 20.94 -19.77
N MET A 325 -1.79 21.92 -20.18
CA MET A 325 -0.34 21.74 -20.38
C MET A 325 0.39 21.39 -19.07
N VAL A 326 -0.02 22.00 -17.95
CA VAL A 326 0.50 21.65 -16.60
C VAL A 326 0.10 20.21 -16.24
N SER A 327 -1.13 19.79 -16.51
CA SER A 327 -1.57 18.39 -16.30
C SER A 327 -0.73 17.40 -17.12
N ILE A 328 -0.40 17.71 -18.37
CA ILE A 328 0.49 16.87 -19.19
C ILE A 328 1.89 16.78 -18.58
N GLN A 329 2.45 17.90 -18.12
CA GLN A 329 3.77 17.90 -17.48
C GLN A 329 3.78 17.03 -16.21
N HIS A 330 2.74 17.11 -15.38
CA HIS A 330 2.61 16.28 -14.19
C HIS A 330 2.38 14.80 -14.53
N CYS A 331 1.62 14.50 -15.59
CA CYS A 331 1.49 13.14 -16.12
C CYS A 331 2.86 12.56 -16.52
N GLY A 332 3.63 13.28 -17.35
CA GLY A 332 4.97 12.83 -17.75
C GLY A 332 5.92 12.62 -16.56
N SER A 333 5.88 13.51 -15.56
CA SER A 333 6.67 13.35 -14.33
C SER A 333 6.23 12.14 -13.50
N SER A 334 4.93 11.85 -13.47
CA SER A 334 4.35 10.69 -12.79
C SER A 334 4.79 9.37 -13.46
N VAL A 335 4.72 9.31 -14.79
CA VAL A 335 5.20 8.17 -15.58
C VAL A 335 6.69 7.94 -15.35
N ALA A 336 7.50 9.01 -15.36
CA ALA A 336 8.94 8.91 -15.08
C ALA A 336 9.22 8.36 -13.67
N THR A 337 8.42 8.75 -12.68
CA THR A 337 8.52 8.24 -11.30
C THR A 337 8.29 6.72 -11.26
N VAL A 338 7.25 6.24 -11.92
CA VAL A 338 6.94 4.79 -12.00
C VAL A 338 8.04 4.02 -12.75
N GLN A 339 8.53 4.55 -13.87
CA GLN A 339 9.62 3.93 -14.64
C GLN A 339 10.92 3.85 -13.81
N GLN A 340 11.25 4.91 -13.08
CA GLN A 340 12.40 4.92 -12.19
C GLN A 340 12.26 3.91 -11.06
N TYR A 341 11.08 3.81 -10.45
CA TYR A 341 10.78 2.82 -9.43
C TYR A 341 10.89 1.38 -9.97
N PHE A 342 10.36 1.12 -11.17
CA PHE A 342 10.50 -0.19 -11.82
C PHE A 342 11.98 -0.54 -12.06
N ALA A 343 12.74 0.37 -12.67
CA ALA A 343 14.14 0.15 -12.99
C ALA A 343 14.99 -0.08 -11.74
N ASN A 344 14.77 0.71 -10.69
CA ASN A 344 15.58 0.66 -9.48
C ASN A 344 15.18 -0.48 -8.54
N SER A 345 13.90 -0.83 -8.45
CA SER A 345 13.41 -1.74 -7.40
C SER A 345 12.85 -3.04 -7.98
N ILE A 346 11.80 -2.93 -8.80
CA ILE A 346 11.03 -4.10 -9.25
C ILE A 346 11.83 -5.00 -10.20
N SER A 347 12.60 -4.41 -11.12
CA SER A 347 13.33 -5.13 -12.16
C SER A 347 14.26 -6.22 -11.60
N ARG A 348 14.86 -5.97 -10.43
CA ARG A 348 15.79 -6.87 -9.74
C ARG A 348 15.11 -8.04 -9.04
N LEU A 349 13.80 -7.93 -8.78
CA LEU A 349 13.00 -8.94 -8.11
C LEU A 349 12.31 -9.89 -9.10
N LEU A 350 12.39 -9.59 -10.40
CA LEU A 350 11.81 -10.38 -11.47
C LEU A 350 12.91 -11.14 -12.21
N PRO A 351 12.98 -12.49 -12.09
CA PRO A 351 13.99 -13.26 -12.79
C PRO A 351 13.80 -13.15 -14.31
N PRO A 352 14.88 -12.97 -15.09
CA PRO A 352 14.81 -12.86 -16.54
C PRO A 352 14.43 -14.19 -17.22
N VAL A 353 14.62 -15.33 -16.53
CA VAL A 353 14.48 -16.69 -17.07
C VAL A 353 13.02 -17.03 -17.43
N ASP A 354 12.04 -16.46 -16.73
CA ASP A 354 10.62 -16.80 -16.90
C ASP A 354 9.85 -15.76 -17.74
N GLY A 355 10.55 -14.84 -18.41
CA GLY A 355 9.92 -13.73 -19.15
C GLY A 355 9.17 -12.73 -18.26
N ALA A 356 9.25 -12.88 -16.93
CA ALA A 356 8.56 -12.06 -15.94
C ALA A 356 8.87 -10.56 -16.07
N HIS A 357 10.15 -10.23 -16.29
CA HIS A 357 10.58 -8.85 -16.52
C HIS A 357 9.96 -8.26 -17.79
N ALA A 358 10.01 -9.00 -18.91
CA ALA A 358 9.47 -8.53 -20.18
C ALA A 358 7.95 -8.33 -20.11
N ALA A 359 7.24 -9.27 -19.48
CA ALA A 359 5.80 -9.14 -19.24
C ALA A 359 5.47 -7.90 -18.41
N SER A 360 6.19 -7.63 -17.31
CA SER A 360 5.96 -6.42 -16.51
C SER A 360 6.27 -5.12 -17.25
N CYS A 361 7.25 -5.11 -18.17
CA CYS A 361 7.50 -3.98 -19.07
C CYS A 361 6.32 -3.75 -20.04
N GLU A 362 5.78 -4.82 -20.60
CA GLU A 362 4.61 -4.77 -21.49
C GLU A 362 3.35 -4.30 -20.76
N GLU A 363 3.11 -4.80 -19.54
CA GLU A 363 2.03 -4.34 -18.67
C GLU A 363 2.18 -2.85 -18.33
N MET A 364 3.39 -2.40 -17.99
CA MET A 364 3.65 -0.98 -17.74
C MET A 364 3.37 -0.13 -18.99
N ALA A 365 3.80 -0.58 -20.18
CA ALA A 365 3.51 0.14 -21.43
C ALA A 365 1.99 0.17 -21.73
N THR A 366 1.30 -0.94 -21.46
CA THR A 366 -0.15 -1.06 -21.69
C THR A 366 -0.95 -0.17 -20.74
N ALA A 367 -0.58 -0.15 -19.45
CA ALA A 367 -1.21 0.70 -18.45
C ALA A 367 -1.07 2.19 -18.77
N MET A 368 0.05 2.62 -19.35
CA MET A 368 0.26 4.04 -19.70
C MET A 368 -0.43 4.46 -21.01
N ARG A 369 -0.91 3.51 -21.83
CA ARG A 369 -1.50 3.79 -23.15
C ARG A 369 -2.82 4.59 -23.07
N SER A 370 -3.63 4.38 -22.03
CA SER A 370 -4.87 5.13 -21.81
C SER A 370 -4.57 6.62 -21.59
N ALA A 371 -3.59 6.91 -20.73
CA ALA A 371 -3.14 8.26 -20.43
C ALA A 371 -2.52 8.94 -21.65
N GLU A 372 -1.70 8.21 -22.42
CA GLU A 372 -1.14 8.69 -23.69
C GLU A 372 -2.23 9.08 -24.68
N SER A 373 -3.26 8.24 -24.84
CA SER A 373 -4.41 8.53 -25.70
C SER A 373 -5.19 9.77 -25.24
N ALA A 374 -5.44 9.91 -23.93
CA ALA A 374 -6.09 11.10 -23.37
C ALA A 374 -5.27 12.38 -23.60
N ALA A 375 -3.94 12.31 -23.39
CA ALA A 375 -3.03 13.42 -23.65
C ALA A 375 -3.02 13.81 -25.13
N TYR A 376 -2.96 12.83 -26.04
CA TYR A 376 -2.98 13.07 -27.49
C TYR A 376 -4.27 13.78 -27.92
N ARG A 377 -5.44 13.29 -27.47
CA ARG A 377 -6.73 13.90 -27.80
C ARG A 377 -6.81 15.36 -27.31
N GLY A 378 -6.41 15.63 -26.07
CA GLY A 378 -6.44 16.99 -25.56
C GLY A 378 -5.39 17.92 -26.20
N LEU A 379 -4.21 17.41 -26.57
CA LEU A 379 -3.23 18.18 -27.35
C LEU A 379 -3.75 18.56 -28.73
N GLN A 380 -4.44 17.63 -29.40
CA GLN A 380 -5.09 17.92 -30.67
C GLN A 380 -6.12 19.05 -30.52
N GLN A 381 -6.97 18.98 -29.49
CA GLN A 381 -7.95 20.02 -29.18
C GLN A 381 -7.31 21.38 -28.86
N CYS A 382 -6.16 21.38 -28.16
CA CYS A 382 -5.37 22.59 -27.93
C CYS A 382 -4.88 23.22 -29.24
N ILE A 383 -4.37 22.41 -30.17
CA ILE A 383 -3.93 22.88 -31.50
C ILE A 383 -5.11 23.47 -32.27
N GLU A 384 -6.24 22.77 -32.32
CA GLU A 384 -7.47 23.25 -32.98
C GLU A 384 -7.93 24.59 -32.40
N THR A 385 -7.86 24.74 -31.07
CA THR A 385 -8.21 25.99 -30.38
C THR A 385 -7.29 27.13 -30.79
N VAL A 386 -5.97 26.91 -30.81
CA VAL A 386 -4.97 27.92 -31.22
C VAL A 386 -5.16 28.31 -32.68
N MET A 387 -5.35 27.33 -33.59
CA MET A 387 -5.57 27.59 -35.01
C MET A 387 -6.82 28.44 -35.23
N ALA A 388 -7.91 28.13 -34.54
CA ALA A 388 -9.11 28.95 -34.61
C ALA A 388 -8.87 30.37 -34.08
N GLU A 389 -7.99 30.60 -33.08
CA GLU A 389 -7.64 31.97 -32.64
C GLU A 389 -6.83 32.72 -33.68
N VAL A 390 -5.90 32.04 -34.34
CA VAL A 390 -5.15 32.61 -35.47
C VAL A 390 -6.10 33.03 -36.59
N ASP A 391 -7.04 32.17 -36.99
CA ASP A 391 -8.01 32.48 -38.05
C ASP A 391 -8.93 33.66 -37.68
N CYS A 392 -9.34 33.74 -36.41
CA CYS A 392 -10.14 34.85 -35.89
C CYS A 392 -9.37 36.17 -35.95
N LEU A 393 -8.11 36.18 -35.49
CA LEU A 393 -7.24 37.36 -35.52
C LEU A 393 -6.94 37.81 -36.96
N LEU A 394 -6.60 36.87 -37.84
CA LEU A 394 -6.39 37.17 -39.26
C LEU A 394 -7.65 37.79 -39.88
N SER A 395 -8.83 37.22 -39.61
CA SER A 395 -10.09 37.76 -40.12
C SER A 395 -10.43 39.16 -39.58
N ALA A 396 -10.00 39.49 -38.36
CA ALA A 396 -10.28 40.76 -37.70
C ALA A 396 -9.29 41.87 -38.07
N GLU A 397 -8.01 41.55 -38.20
CA GLU A 397 -6.93 42.53 -38.36
C GLU A 397 -6.45 42.68 -39.80
N GLN A 398 -6.57 41.64 -40.63
CA GLN A 398 -6.06 41.67 -42.00
C GLN A 398 -7.04 42.38 -42.94
N LYS A 399 -6.60 43.51 -43.51
CA LYS A 399 -7.41 44.29 -44.45
C LYS A 399 -7.07 43.90 -45.89
N ALA A 400 -8.05 44.06 -46.78
CA ALA A 400 -7.83 43.88 -48.22
C ALA A 400 -6.75 44.81 -48.80
N THR A 401 -6.41 45.90 -48.09
CA THR A 401 -5.35 46.85 -48.46
C THR A 401 -3.95 46.41 -48.05
N ASP A 402 -3.83 45.33 -47.26
CA ASP A 402 -2.54 44.84 -46.75
C ASP A 402 -1.89 43.83 -47.73
N TYR A 403 -2.63 43.44 -48.78
CA TYR A 403 -2.18 42.65 -49.94
C TYR A 403 -1.87 43.57 -51.12
#